data_AF-A0A9W7EK83-F1
#
_entry.id   AF-A0A9W7EK83-F1
#
_cell.length_a   1.000
_cell.length_b   1.000
_cell.length_c   1.000
_cell.angle_alpha   90.00
_cell.angle_beta   90.00
_cell.angle_gamma   90.00
#
_symmetry.space_group_name_H-M   'P 1'
#
loop_
_entity.id
_entity.type
_entity.pdbx_description
1 polymer ?
#
loop_
_entity_poly.entity_id
_entity_poly.type
_entity_poly.pdbx_seq_one_letter_code
_entity_poly.pdbx_strand_id
1 'polypeptide(L)'
;MLSGSVCCMIWEGTSAIKTGRKMLGATNPLESEPGTIRGDYCLEVGRNVCHGSDGVENAEREIGLWFEEGEVLEWKQEMEGWINE
;
A
#
# COMPACT_ATOMS: atom_id res chain seq x y z
N MET A 1 -12.04 7.97 9.14
CA MET A 1 -10.66 7.60 9.50
C MET A 1 -10.15 8.21 10.82
N LEU A 2 -10.97 8.91 11.64
CA LEU A 2 -10.52 9.51 12.91
C LEU A 2 -10.94 8.72 14.17
N SER A 3 -11.58 7.56 14.01
CA SER A 3 -12.15 6.78 15.10
C SER A 3 -11.17 5.77 15.73
N GLY A 4 -9.92 5.73 15.29
CA GLY A 4 -8.92 4.79 15.77
C GLY A 4 -7.56 5.02 15.11
N SER A 5 -6.54 4.35 15.65
CA SER A 5 -5.18 4.39 15.13
C SER A 5 -5.09 3.74 13.74
N VAL A 6 -4.21 4.26 12.91
CA VAL A 6 -3.86 3.70 11.60
C VAL A 6 -2.38 3.35 11.60
N CYS A 7 -2.01 2.30 10.87
CA CYS A 7 -0.62 1.94 10.65
C CYS A 7 -0.20 2.47 9.27
N CYS A 8 0.54 3.58 9.24
CA CYS A 8 1.08 4.14 8.01
C CYS A 8 2.43 3.51 7.71
N MET A 9 2.67 3.21 6.44
CA MET A 9 3.88 2.55 5.96
C MET A 9 4.21 2.97 4.53
N ILE A 10 5.48 2.91 4.17
CA ILE A 10 5.98 3.15 2.81
C ILE A 10 6.63 1.86 2.33
N TRP A 11 6.35 1.49 1.08
CA TRP A 11 6.98 0.36 0.41
C TRP A 11 7.69 0.82 -0.85
N GLU A 12 8.94 0.42 -1.01
CA GLU A 12 9.77 0.71 -2.17
C GLU A 12 9.95 -0.54 -3.04
N GLY A 13 10.03 -0.34 -4.35
CA GLY A 13 10.36 -1.40 -5.30
C GLY A 13 9.79 -1.16 -6.70
N THR A 14 10.20 -2.01 -7.64
CA THR A 14 9.76 -1.94 -9.04
C THR A 14 8.25 -2.07 -9.15
N SER A 15 7.60 -1.05 -9.72
CA SER A 15 6.14 -0.98 -9.86
C SER A 15 5.36 -1.10 -8.54
N ALA A 16 5.94 -0.67 -7.41
CA ALA A 16 5.37 -0.83 -6.06
C ALA A 16 3.90 -0.39 -5.96
N ILE A 17 3.52 0.73 -6.59
CA ILE A 17 2.14 1.24 -6.58
C ILE A 17 1.19 0.25 -7.26
N LYS A 18 1.50 -0.15 -8.49
CA LYS A 18 0.66 -1.09 -9.27
C LYS A 18 0.58 -2.44 -8.57
N THR A 19 1.70 -2.96 -8.09
CA THR A 19 1.78 -4.24 -7.39
C THR A 19 1.02 -4.18 -6.06
N GLY A 20 1.19 -3.11 -5.28
CA GLY A 20 0.45 -2.85 -4.05
C GLY A 20 -1.05 -2.85 -4.29
N ARG A 21 -1.53 -2.06 -5.26
CA ARG A 21 -2.95 -2.03 -5.64
C ARG A 21 -3.47 -3.41 -6.05
N LYS A 22 -2.67 -4.20 -6.78
CA LYS A 22 -3.02 -5.56 -7.15
C LYS A 22 -3.15 -6.47 -5.94
N MET A 23 -2.25 -6.37 -4.97
CA MET A 23 -2.31 -7.15 -3.72
C MET A 23 -3.50 -6.74 -2.84
N LEU A 24 -3.85 -5.45 -2.80
CA LEU A 24 -5.02 -4.99 -2.04
C LEU A 24 -6.33 -5.56 -2.60
N GLY A 25 -6.45 -5.68 -3.93
CA GLY A 25 -7.71 -6.03 -4.59
C GLY A 25 -8.57 -4.81 -4.93
N ALA A 26 -9.72 -5.05 -5.56
CA ALA A 26 -10.67 -4.01 -5.94
C ALA A 26 -11.13 -3.20 -4.72
N THR A 27 -11.55 -1.95 -4.92
CA THR A 27 -12.04 -1.10 -3.80
C THR A 27 -13.29 -1.71 -3.15
N ASN A 28 -14.15 -2.32 -3.98
CA ASN A 28 -15.28 -3.12 -3.52
C ASN A 28 -14.81 -4.56 -3.21
N PRO A 29 -14.88 -5.03 -1.96
CA PRO A 29 -14.45 -6.40 -1.62
C PRO A 29 -15.19 -7.49 -2.39
N LEU A 30 -16.46 -7.27 -2.74
CA LEU A 30 -17.25 -8.24 -3.50
C LEU A 30 -16.80 -8.40 -4.96
N GLU A 31 -15.97 -7.47 -5.45
CA GLU A 31 -15.32 -7.51 -6.77
C GLU A 31 -13.84 -7.86 -6.67
N SER A 32 -13.35 -8.17 -5.46
CA SER A 32 -11.95 -8.57 -5.25
C SER A 32 -11.79 -10.07 -5.40
N GLU A 33 -10.71 -10.47 -6.07
CA GLU A 33 -10.36 -11.88 -6.23
C GLU A 33 -9.89 -12.49 -4.90
N PRO A 34 -10.18 -13.78 -4.64
CA PRO A 34 -9.57 -14.52 -3.53
C PRO A 34 -8.04 -14.46 -3.58
N GLY A 35 -7.39 -14.35 -2.42
CA GLY A 35 -5.96 -14.16 -2.26
C GLY A 35 -5.51 -12.69 -2.25
N THR A 36 -6.41 -11.74 -2.57
CA THR A 36 -6.18 -10.32 -2.31
C THR A 36 -6.61 -9.96 -0.89
N ILE A 37 -6.00 -8.93 -0.31
CA ILE A 37 -6.28 -8.53 1.08
C ILE A 37 -7.78 -8.22 1.26
N ARG A 38 -8.40 -7.52 0.32
CA ARG A 38 -9.84 -7.20 0.42
C ARG A 38 -10.72 -8.39 0.12
N GLY A 39 -10.35 -9.24 -0.83
CA GLY A 39 -11.10 -10.46 -1.15
C GLY A 39 -11.14 -11.45 0.03
N ASP A 40 -10.04 -11.55 0.78
CA ASP A 40 -9.92 -12.52 1.89
C ASP A 40 -10.50 -11.99 3.20
N TYR A 41 -10.44 -10.68 3.46
CA TYR A 41 -10.71 -10.12 4.79
C TYR A 41 -11.84 -9.10 4.88
N CYS A 42 -12.47 -8.70 3.77
CA CYS A 42 -13.45 -7.61 3.78
C CYS A 42 -14.80 -8.04 3.19
N LEU A 43 -15.87 -7.41 3.67
CA LEU A 43 -17.24 -7.61 3.15
C LEU A 43 -17.87 -6.33 2.58
N GLU A 44 -17.52 -5.17 3.13
CA GLU A 44 -18.15 -3.89 2.80
C GLU A 44 -17.11 -2.86 2.31
N VAL A 45 -17.50 -2.03 1.33
CA VAL A 45 -16.62 -0.99 0.75
C VAL A 45 -16.14 0.01 1.80
N GLY A 46 -17.00 0.40 2.75
CA GLY A 46 -16.65 1.32 3.83
C GLY A 46 -15.74 0.74 4.92
N ARG A 47 -15.49 -0.58 4.88
CA ARG A 47 -14.65 -1.31 5.84
C ARG A 47 -13.68 -2.24 5.11
N ASN A 48 -12.99 -1.72 4.10
CA ASN A 48 -12.10 -2.48 3.22
C ASN A 48 -10.63 -2.57 3.70
N VAL A 49 -10.43 -2.47 5.02
CA VAL A 49 -9.19 -2.72 5.78
C VAL A 49 -8.01 -1.77 5.52
N CYS A 50 -7.68 -1.46 4.26
CA CYS A 50 -6.43 -0.81 3.91
C CYS A 50 -6.58 0.18 2.74
N HIS A 51 -5.68 1.17 2.73
CA HIS A 51 -5.51 2.17 1.67
C HIS A 51 -4.21 1.88 0.91
N GLY A 52 -4.16 2.31 -0.35
CA GLY A 52 -2.95 2.34 -1.16
C GLY A 52 -3.11 3.32 -2.30
N SER A 53 -2.08 4.15 -2.52
CA SER A 53 -2.04 5.19 -3.55
C SER A 53 -2.30 4.61 -4.94
N ASP A 54 -2.93 5.38 -5.82
CA ASP A 54 -3.40 4.96 -7.14
C ASP A 54 -2.52 5.45 -8.30
N GLY A 55 -1.49 6.25 -8.01
CA GLY A 55 -0.54 6.78 -8.98
C GLY A 55 0.67 7.42 -8.31
N VAL A 56 1.71 7.69 -9.09
CA VAL A 56 3.00 8.23 -8.59
C VAL A 56 2.81 9.58 -7.91
N GLU A 57 2.14 10.52 -8.58
CA GLU A 57 1.86 11.87 -8.05
C GLU A 57 1.08 11.80 -6.71
N ASN A 58 0.10 10.91 -6.61
CA ASN A 58 -0.66 10.73 -5.38
C ASN A 58 0.18 10.07 -4.29
N ALA A 59 1.04 9.12 -4.63
CA ALA A 59 1.95 8.49 -3.68
C ALA A 59 2.94 9.51 -3.09
N GLU A 60 3.58 10.33 -3.93
CA GLU A 60 4.50 11.39 -3.48
C GLU A 60 3.80 12.39 -2.56
N ARG A 61 2.60 12.84 -2.94
CA ARG A 61 1.78 13.75 -2.13
C ARG A 61 1.35 13.13 -0.80
N GLU A 62 0.96 11.86 -0.80
CA GLU A 62 0.53 11.14 0.40
C GLU A 62 1.70 10.87 1.34
N ILE A 63 2.87 10.48 0.83
CA ILE A 63 4.08 10.29 1.63
C ILE A 63 4.43 11.58 2.38
N GLY A 64 4.48 12.72 1.67
CA GLY A 64 4.76 14.02 2.29
C GLY A 64 3.65 14.55 3.22
N LEU A 65 2.46 13.94 3.21
CA LEU A 65 1.39 14.25 4.15
C LEU A 65 1.52 13.44 5.46
N TRP A 66 1.99 12.18 5.37
CA TRP A 66 1.98 11.24 6.48
C TRP A 66 3.32 11.12 7.21
N PHE A 67 4.42 11.49 6.57
CA PHE A 67 5.77 11.33 7.09
C PHE A 67 6.55 12.64 6.99
N GLU A 68 7.24 12.99 8.07
CA GLU A 68 8.15 14.15 8.12
C GLU A 68 9.50 13.81 7.49
N GLU A 69 10.29 14.86 7.22
CA GLU A 69 11.67 14.71 6.76
C GLU A 69 12.50 13.94 7.80
N GLY A 70 13.15 12.85 7.37
CA GLY A 70 13.94 11.98 8.24
C GLY A 70 13.20 10.76 8.81
N GLU A 71 11.89 10.66 8.64
CA GLU A 71 11.13 9.43 8.99
C GLU A 71 11.21 8.35 7.89
N VAL A 72 11.53 8.75 6.67
CA VAL A 72 11.79 7.83 5.56
C VAL A 72 13.21 7.30 5.68
N LEU A 73 13.34 6.00 5.92
CA LEU A 73 14.63 5.34 6.15
C LEU A 73 15.28 4.92 4.84
N GLU A 74 16.52 5.34 4.63
CA GLU A 74 17.38 4.84 3.56
C GLU A 74 18.24 3.66 4.06
N TRP A 75 18.19 2.55 3.35
CA TRP A 75 19.00 1.37 3.66
C TRP A 75 19.25 0.54 2.41
N LYS A 76 20.35 -0.23 2.41
CA LYS A 76 20.66 -1.15 1.31
C LYS A 76 20.02 -2.52 1.57
N GLN A 77 19.14 -2.95 0.68
CA GLN A 77 18.54 -4.27 0.78
C GLN A 77 19.54 -5.35 0.35
N GLU A 78 19.94 -6.22 1.28
CA GLU A 78 20.90 -7.31 0.99
C GLU A 78 20.41 -8.25 -0.12
N MET A 79 19.10 -8.46 -0.21
CA MET A 79 18.48 -9.35 -1.21
C MET A 79 18.30 -8.70 -2.58
N GLU A 80 18.66 -7.44 -2.77
CA GLU A 80 18.40 -6.68 -4.01
C GLU A 80 18.93 -7.42 -5.25
N GLY A 81 20.16 -7.95 -5.20
CA GLY A 81 20.77 -8.69 -6.31
C GLY A 81 20.16 -10.07 -6.60
N TRP A 82 19.23 -10.54 -5.76
CA TRP A 82 18.45 -11.76 -6.01
C TRP A 82 17.02 -11.47 -6.46
N ILE A 83 16.53 -10.25 -6.24
CA ILE A 83 15.15 -9.83 -6.54
C ILE A 83 15.10 -9.09 -7.88
N ASN A 84 16.10 -8.28 -8.17
CA ASN A 84 16.21 -7.49 -9.39
C ASN A 84 17.35 -8.02 -10.26
N GLU A 85 17.18 -7.93 -11.59
CA GLU A 85 18.21 -8.26 -12.60
C GLU A 85 19.20 -7.12 -12.82
#